data_AF-A0A929TSP1-F1
#
_entry.id   AF-A0A929TSP1-F1
#
_cell.length_a   1.000
_cell.length_b   1.000
_cell.length_c   1.000
_cell.angle_alpha   90.00
_cell.angle_beta   90.00
_cell.angle_gamma   90.00
#
_symmetry.space_group_name_H-M   'P 1'
#
loop_
_entity.id
_entity.type
_entity.pdbx_description
1 polymer ?
#
loop_
_entity_poly.entity_id
_entity_poly.type
_entity_poly.pdbx_seq_one_letter_code
_entity_poly.pdbx_strand_id
1 'polypeptide(L)'
;MNSLITTVKKNAFLFSELVKRDFKQKYKRSILGMGWSILSPLMTLFVMKLVFTNFFGKSMPHYTIYLFSGNLVLAYYKEATKNGMNALVTNAKIFTKINVPKYLFLLSKNVSALVNFLLTLIVYFAFCIVDGISFHPRMLMLIYPILGLLLLCIGVGMILSAAFVFFRDVRYLYDVFLTLLTYLSAIFYSVDQFKEPWKREMFLLNPVYVFIKYFRVIVIDGKIPSLAYHLLCLFYALFFLAIGAHVYKKHNHQFLYYL
;
A
#
# COMPACT_ATOMS: atom_id res chain seq x y z
N MET A 1 -5.99 -21.61 -23.59
CA MET A 1 -6.90 -20.66 -22.91
C MET A 1 -7.81 -21.33 -21.87
N ASN A 2 -8.44 -22.48 -22.20
CA ASN A 2 -9.36 -23.18 -21.29
C ASN A 2 -8.74 -23.72 -19.98
N SER A 3 -7.46 -24.11 -19.95
CA SER A 3 -6.78 -24.62 -18.73
C SER A 3 -6.46 -23.53 -17.71
N LEU A 4 -6.10 -22.32 -18.17
CA LEU A 4 -5.88 -21.15 -17.31
C LEU A 4 -7.19 -20.68 -16.68
N ILE A 5 -8.28 -20.64 -17.45
CA ILE A 5 -9.60 -20.24 -16.95
C ILE A 5 -10.14 -21.25 -15.93
N THR A 6 -9.95 -22.56 -16.15
CA THR A 6 -10.34 -23.59 -15.18
C THR A 6 -9.46 -23.55 -13.92
N THR A 7 -8.15 -23.29 -14.06
CA THR A 7 -7.24 -23.14 -12.91
C THR A 7 -7.57 -21.89 -12.09
N VAL A 8 -7.88 -20.77 -12.75
CA VAL A 8 -8.34 -19.53 -12.10
C VAL A 8 -9.68 -19.77 -11.41
N LYS A 9 -10.67 -20.39 -12.06
CA LYS A 9 -11.96 -20.71 -11.44
C LYS A 9 -11.83 -21.67 -10.26
N LYS A 10 -10.98 -22.70 -10.37
CA LYS A 10 -10.69 -23.66 -9.29
C LYS A 10 -10.06 -22.98 -8.07
N ASN A 11 -9.18 -22.02 -8.31
CA ASN A 11 -8.51 -21.27 -7.24
C ASN A 11 -9.29 -20.02 -6.79
N ALA A 12 -10.29 -19.56 -7.52
CA ALA A 12 -11.07 -18.36 -7.21
C ALA A 12 -11.86 -18.53 -5.91
N PHE A 13 -12.45 -19.70 -5.69
CA PHE A 13 -13.14 -20.02 -4.43
C PHE A 13 -12.17 -19.94 -3.25
N LEU A 14 -11.03 -20.64 -3.33
CA LEU A 14 -10.00 -20.60 -2.30
C LEU A 14 -9.48 -19.18 -2.07
N PHE A 15 -9.23 -18.43 -3.14
CA PHE A 15 -8.77 -17.06 -3.08
C PHE A 15 -9.77 -16.15 -2.35
N SER A 16 -11.05 -16.21 -2.71
CA SER A 16 -12.12 -15.48 -2.02
C SER A 16 -12.16 -15.83 -0.53
N GLU A 17 -12.09 -17.12 -0.20
CA GLU A 17 -12.12 -17.55 1.20
C GLU A 17 -10.86 -17.12 1.97
N LEU A 18 -9.68 -17.12 1.34
CA LEU A 18 -8.46 -16.57 1.93
C LEU A 18 -8.61 -15.07 2.19
N VAL A 19 -9.13 -14.29 1.23
CA VAL A 19 -9.36 -12.84 1.40
C VAL A 19 -10.34 -12.56 2.54
N LYS A 20 -11.49 -13.26 2.56
CA LYS A 20 -12.50 -13.12 3.63
C LYS A 20 -11.91 -13.49 4.99
N ARG A 21 -11.19 -14.62 5.06
CA ARG A 21 -10.54 -15.08 6.29
C ARG A 21 -9.50 -14.07 6.75
N ASP A 22 -8.64 -13.61 5.86
CA ASP A 22 -7.56 -12.68 6.18
C ASP A 22 -8.13 -11.34 6.69
N PHE A 23 -9.20 -10.83 6.06
CA PHE A 23 -9.90 -9.62 6.50
C PHE A 23 -10.59 -9.82 7.86
N LYS A 24 -11.33 -10.90 8.06
CA LYS A 24 -12.01 -11.22 9.34
C LYS A 24 -11.01 -11.49 10.46
N GLN A 25 -9.88 -12.12 10.16
CA GLN A 25 -8.85 -12.48 11.13
C GLN A 25 -8.23 -11.24 11.77
N LYS A 26 -8.08 -10.14 11.03
CA LYS A 26 -7.58 -8.86 11.54
C LYS A 26 -8.41 -8.31 12.71
N TYR A 27 -9.73 -8.57 12.70
CA TYR A 27 -10.66 -8.06 13.70
C TYR A 27 -11.23 -9.15 14.62
N LYS A 28 -10.69 -10.37 14.54
CA LYS A 28 -11.15 -11.51 15.35
C LYS A 28 -10.90 -11.23 16.83
N ARG A 29 -11.92 -11.44 17.67
CA ARG A 29 -11.92 -11.17 19.13
C ARG A 29 -11.82 -9.68 19.50
N SER A 30 -12.07 -8.77 18.57
CA SER A 30 -12.22 -7.34 18.89
C SER A 30 -13.68 -7.02 19.23
N ILE A 31 -13.91 -6.23 20.28
CA ILE A 31 -15.25 -5.79 20.71
C ILE A 31 -15.96 -5.01 19.60
N LEU A 32 -15.25 -4.07 18.95
CA LEU A 32 -15.80 -3.25 17.85
C LEU A 32 -15.72 -3.95 16.48
N GLY A 33 -14.98 -5.06 16.38
CA GLY A 33 -14.84 -5.82 15.14
C GLY A 33 -14.38 -4.97 13.94
N MET A 34 -15.13 -5.05 12.83
CA MET A 34 -14.85 -4.31 11.59
C MET A 34 -14.96 -2.79 11.73
N GLY A 35 -15.62 -2.27 12.77
CA GLY A 35 -15.69 -0.82 13.04
C GLY A 35 -14.31 -0.17 13.14
N TRP A 36 -13.29 -0.93 13.55
CA TRP A 36 -11.91 -0.45 13.60
C TRP A 36 -11.31 -0.06 12.25
N SER A 37 -11.77 -0.63 11.13
CA SER A 37 -11.34 -0.23 9.78
C SER A 37 -11.66 1.24 9.48
N ILE A 38 -12.70 1.78 10.11
CA ILE A 38 -13.15 3.17 9.92
C ILE A 38 -12.69 4.03 11.10
N LEU A 39 -12.83 3.52 12.33
CA LEU A 39 -12.49 4.27 13.55
C LEU A 39 -11.01 4.61 13.64
N SER A 40 -10.11 3.68 13.27
CA SER A 40 -8.66 3.92 13.35
C SER A 40 -8.20 5.06 12.43
N PRO A 41 -8.58 5.10 11.14
CA PRO A 41 -8.31 6.26 10.29
C PRO A 41 -8.91 7.57 10.81
N LEU A 42 -10.15 7.54 11.31
CA LEU A 42 -10.81 8.72 11.89
C LEU A 42 -10.03 9.28 13.09
N MET A 43 -9.63 8.41 14.02
CA MET A 43 -8.83 8.84 15.17
C MET A 43 -7.45 9.36 14.75
N THR A 44 -6.82 8.72 13.78
CA THR A 44 -5.52 9.17 13.25
C THR A 44 -5.63 10.57 12.65
N LEU A 45 -6.69 10.82 11.87
CA LEU A 45 -6.98 12.13 11.30
C LEU A 45 -7.24 13.16 12.41
N PHE A 46 -8.06 12.83 13.40
CA PHE A 46 -8.34 13.69 14.53
C PHE A 46 -7.05 14.11 15.26
N VAL A 47 -6.17 13.15 15.55
CA VAL A 47 -4.85 13.43 16.13
C VAL A 47 -4.02 14.32 15.21
N MET A 48 -4.00 14.05 13.89
CA MET A 48 -3.27 14.89 12.93
C MET A 48 -3.78 16.34 12.92
N LYS A 49 -5.11 16.52 12.93
CA LYS A 49 -5.74 17.84 12.97
C LYS A 49 -5.39 18.59 14.28
N LEU A 50 -5.46 17.92 15.43
CA LEU A 50 -5.16 18.56 16.71
C LEU A 50 -3.67 18.89 16.88
N VAL A 51 -2.79 17.95 16.56
CA VAL A 51 -1.35 18.07 16.84
C VAL A 51 -0.63 18.84 15.75
N PHE A 52 -0.90 18.59 14.47
CA PHE A 52 -0.08 19.17 13.41
C PHE A 52 -0.67 20.45 12.83
N THR A 53 -2.00 20.60 12.76
CA THR A 53 -2.59 21.83 12.22
C THR A 53 -2.31 23.04 13.10
N ASN A 54 -2.38 22.89 14.43
CA ASN A 54 -2.10 23.98 15.37
C ASN A 54 -0.63 24.43 15.36
N PHE A 55 0.30 23.51 15.11
CA PHE A 55 1.75 23.78 15.18
C PHE A 55 2.37 24.12 13.83
N PHE A 56 1.94 23.46 12.74
CA PHE A 56 2.56 23.53 11.41
C PHE A 56 1.60 23.99 10.30
N GLY A 57 0.29 23.93 10.52
CA GLY A 57 -0.72 24.14 9.47
C GLY A 57 -1.09 25.60 9.18
N LYS A 58 -0.53 26.58 9.91
CA LYS A 58 -0.95 27.99 9.78
C LYS A 58 -0.68 28.62 8.41
N SER A 59 0.28 28.08 7.65
CA SER A 59 0.73 28.63 6.36
C SER A 59 0.32 27.80 5.15
N MET A 60 -0.34 26.65 5.32
CA MET A 60 -0.68 25.74 4.22
C MET A 60 -2.19 25.46 4.17
N PRO A 61 -2.87 25.78 3.04
CA PRO A 61 -4.27 25.43 2.88
C PRO A 61 -4.45 23.91 2.86
N HIS A 62 -5.56 23.42 3.43
CA HIS A 62 -5.92 22.00 3.46
C HIS A 62 -4.84 21.08 4.08
N TYR A 63 -4.06 21.58 5.03
CA TYR A 63 -2.92 20.86 5.62
C TYR A 63 -3.30 19.50 6.24
N THR A 64 -4.48 19.39 6.87
CA THR A 64 -4.98 18.12 7.42
C THR A 64 -5.12 17.06 6.32
N ILE A 65 -5.64 17.43 5.15
CA ILE A 65 -5.81 16.55 3.99
C ILE A 65 -4.46 16.23 3.34
N TYR A 66 -3.54 17.20 3.31
CA TYR A 66 -2.17 16.99 2.87
C TYR A 66 -1.44 15.92 3.70
N LEU A 67 -1.56 15.99 5.03
CA LEU A 67 -1.03 14.97 5.95
C LEU A 67 -1.72 13.62 5.75
N PHE A 68 -3.05 13.64 5.72
CA PHE A 68 -3.83 12.41 5.68
C PHE A 68 -3.65 11.65 4.37
N SER A 69 -3.51 12.33 3.23
CA SER A 69 -3.20 11.70 1.93
C SER A 69 -1.86 10.96 1.94
N GLY A 70 -0.81 11.59 2.48
CA GLY A 70 0.51 10.96 2.63
C GLY A 70 0.46 9.74 3.55
N ASN A 71 -0.24 9.86 4.67
CA ASN A 71 -0.39 8.77 5.62
C ASN A 71 -1.25 7.63 5.06
N LEU A 72 -2.31 7.92 4.30
CA LEU A 72 -3.20 6.95 3.68
C LEU A 72 -2.42 6.03 2.72
N VAL A 73 -1.61 6.60 1.83
CA VAL A 73 -0.79 5.84 0.87
C VAL A 73 0.29 5.03 1.59
N LEU A 74 1.00 5.65 2.54
CA LEU A 74 2.07 4.98 3.28
C LEU A 74 1.53 3.87 4.19
N ALA A 75 0.39 4.07 4.84
CA ALA A 75 -0.24 3.08 5.70
C ALA A 75 -0.62 1.83 4.89
N TYR A 76 -1.20 2.01 3.70
CA TYR A 76 -1.48 0.90 2.80
C TYR A 76 -0.21 0.19 2.36
N TYR A 77 0.83 0.92 1.95
CA TYR A 77 2.12 0.32 1.57
C TYR A 77 2.70 -0.52 2.72
N LYS A 78 2.74 0.02 3.94
CA LYS A 78 3.21 -0.67 5.14
C LYS A 78 2.40 -1.93 5.42
N GLU A 79 1.07 -1.82 5.41
CA GLU A 79 0.19 -2.95 5.69
C GLU A 79 0.33 -4.05 4.62
N ALA A 80 0.25 -3.69 3.35
CA ALA A 80 0.29 -4.63 2.23
C ALA A 80 1.63 -5.37 2.15
N THR A 81 2.76 -4.66 2.30
CA THR A 81 4.09 -5.26 2.23
C THR A 81 4.43 -6.10 3.47
N LYS A 82 4.07 -5.67 4.69
CA LYS A 82 4.23 -6.48 5.91
C LYS A 82 3.38 -7.75 5.87
N ASN A 83 2.13 -7.64 5.43
CA ASN A 83 1.25 -8.80 5.29
C ASN A 83 1.75 -9.74 4.18
N GLY A 84 2.25 -9.17 3.07
CA GLY A 84 2.90 -9.89 1.97
C GLY A 84 4.12 -10.68 2.44
N MET A 85 5.04 -10.03 3.17
CA MET A 85 6.22 -10.66 3.76
C MET A 85 5.87 -11.92 4.58
N ASN A 86 4.86 -11.83 5.43
CA ASN A 86 4.42 -12.93 6.29
C ASN A 86 3.52 -13.96 5.60
N ALA A 87 3.12 -13.74 4.34
CA ALA A 87 2.07 -14.52 3.69
C ALA A 87 2.40 -16.02 3.57
N LEU A 88 3.63 -16.38 3.22
CA LEU A 88 4.04 -17.79 3.10
C LEU A 88 4.18 -18.43 4.47
N VAL A 89 4.94 -17.85 5.39
CA VAL A 89 5.17 -18.42 6.72
C VAL A 89 3.86 -18.65 7.48
N THR A 90 2.91 -17.71 7.42
CA THR A 90 1.61 -17.85 8.11
C THR A 90 0.69 -18.89 7.48
N ASN A 91 0.86 -19.19 6.18
CA ASN A 91 0.06 -20.16 5.45
C ASN A 91 0.79 -21.48 5.18
N ALA A 92 1.97 -21.71 5.77
CA ALA A 92 2.82 -22.88 5.56
C ALA A 92 2.03 -24.20 5.68
N LYS A 93 1.23 -24.35 6.73
CA LYS A 93 0.40 -25.54 6.99
C LYS A 93 -0.60 -25.89 5.88
N ILE A 94 -0.96 -24.92 5.02
CA ILE A 94 -1.92 -25.12 3.94
C ILE A 94 -1.17 -25.61 2.70
N PHE A 95 -0.24 -24.83 2.16
CA PHE A 95 0.37 -25.18 0.87
C PHE A 95 1.42 -26.31 0.97
N THR A 96 1.84 -26.73 2.17
CA THR A 96 2.61 -27.97 2.34
C THR A 96 1.74 -29.22 2.17
N LYS A 97 0.42 -29.11 2.37
CA LYS A 97 -0.54 -30.22 2.30
C LYS A 97 -1.35 -30.26 1.00
N ILE A 98 -1.57 -29.11 0.38
CA ILE A 98 -2.33 -29.00 -0.87
C ILE A 98 -1.50 -28.30 -1.95
N ASN A 99 -1.53 -28.83 -3.17
CA ASN A 99 -0.83 -28.24 -4.31
C ASN A 99 -1.57 -27.00 -4.82
N VAL A 100 -1.24 -25.84 -4.24
CA VAL A 100 -1.82 -24.53 -4.59
C VAL A 100 -0.69 -23.55 -4.91
N PRO A 101 -0.82 -22.71 -5.94
CA PRO A 101 0.19 -21.71 -6.26
C PRO A 101 0.46 -20.75 -5.08
N LYS A 102 1.71 -20.67 -4.64
CA LYS A 102 2.13 -19.91 -3.45
C LYS A 102 1.88 -18.41 -3.54
N TYR A 103 1.92 -17.84 -4.75
CA TYR A 103 1.64 -16.41 -4.97
C TYR A 103 0.20 -16.02 -4.61
N LEU A 104 -0.75 -16.98 -4.57
CA LEU A 104 -2.14 -16.71 -4.21
C LEU A 104 -2.29 -16.23 -2.76
N PHE A 105 -1.48 -16.75 -1.84
CA PHE A 105 -1.49 -16.32 -0.44
C PHE A 105 -0.99 -14.89 -0.29
N LEU A 106 -0.01 -14.49 -1.10
CA LEU A 106 0.48 -13.13 -1.11
C LEU A 106 -0.55 -12.16 -1.72
N LEU A 107 -1.21 -12.59 -2.80
CA LEU A 107 -2.26 -11.82 -3.45
C LEU A 107 -3.47 -11.65 -2.53
N SER A 108 -3.86 -12.67 -1.77
CA SER A 108 -4.99 -12.59 -0.82
C SER A 108 -4.72 -11.55 0.26
N LYS A 109 -3.49 -11.51 0.80
CA LYS A 109 -3.06 -10.52 1.79
C LYS A 109 -3.05 -9.10 1.23
N ASN A 110 -2.57 -8.90 -0.01
CA ASN A 110 -2.58 -7.59 -0.67
C ASN A 110 -4.00 -7.10 -0.95
N VAL A 111 -4.90 -7.97 -1.41
CA VAL A 111 -6.31 -7.62 -1.65
C VAL A 111 -7.04 -7.34 -0.34
N SER A 112 -6.77 -8.09 0.73
CA SER A 112 -7.30 -7.80 2.06
C SER A 112 -6.88 -6.41 2.57
N ALA A 113 -5.60 -6.05 2.39
CA ALA A 113 -5.11 -4.70 2.69
C ALA A 113 -5.74 -3.63 1.78
N LEU A 114 -5.99 -3.95 0.51
CA LEU A 114 -6.64 -3.04 -0.44
C LEU A 114 -8.07 -2.72 -0.02
N VAL A 115 -8.83 -3.70 0.50
CA VAL A 115 -10.16 -3.45 1.06
C VAL A 115 -10.09 -2.45 2.21
N ASN A 116 -9.12 -2.62 3.13
CA ASN A 116 -8.94 -1.67 4.24
C ASN A 116 -8.55 -0.26 3.75
N PHE A 117 -7.69 -0.18 2.74
CA PHE A 117 -7.32 1.07 2.07
C PHE A 117 -8.53 1.75 1.42
N LEU A 118 -9.38 1.01 0.71
CA LEU A 118 -10.58 1.56 0.08
C LEU A 118 -11.58 2.09 1.11
N LEU A 119 -11.76 1.39 2.24
CA LEU A 119 -12.56 1.91 3.36
C LEU A 119 -11.97 3.21 3.92
N THR A 120 -10.65 3.26 4.09
CA THR A 120 -9.93 4.46 4.54
C THR A 120 -10.01 5.60 3.51
N LEU A 121 -10.04 5.26 2.22
CA LEU A 121 -10.19 6.21 1.11
C LEU A 121 -11.58 6.85 1.09
N ILE A 122 -12.63 6.08 1.40
CA ILE A 122 -13.98 6.64 1.55
C ILE A 122 -14.01 7.67 2.69
N VAL A 123 -13.39 7.35 3.83
CA VAL A 123 -13.25 8.30 4.94
C VAL A 123 -12.47 9.54 4.50
N TYR A 124 -11.36 9.36 3.79
CA TYR A 124 -10.57 10.47 3.23
C TYR A 124 -11.41 11.42 2.37
N PHE A 125 -12.23 10.90 1.45
CA PHE A 125 -13.10 11.73 0.63
C PHE A 125 -14.19 12.44 1.42
N ALA A 126 -14.77 11.80 2.43
CA ALA A 126 -15.74 12.45 3.31
C ALA A 126 -15.13 13.71 3.97
N PHE A 127 -13.86 13.66 4.37
CA PHE A 127 -13.17 14.83 4.92
C PHE A 127 -12.79 15.86 3.86
N CYS A 128 -12.50 15.44 2.62
CA CYS A 128 -12.31 16.39 1.51
C CYS A 128 -13.54 17.28 1.30
N ILE A 129 -14.76 16.72 1.45
CA ILE A 129 -16.01 17.49 1.39
C ILE A 129 -16.07 18.52 2.53
N VAL A 130 -15.79 18.07 3.76
CA VAL A 130 -15.86 18.94 4.97
C VAL A 130 -14.86 20.09 4.90
N ASP A 131 -13.68 19.85 4.33
CA ASP A 131 -12.62 20.86 4.19
C ASP A 131 -12.82 21.77 2.97
N GLY A 132 -13.90 21.59 2.21
CA GLY A 132 -14.27 22.43 1.06
C GLY A 132 -13.54 22.12 -0.24
N ILE A 133 -12.87 20.97 -0.37
CA ILE A 133 -12.24 20.56 -1.63
C ILE A 133 -13.33 20.20 -2.65
N SER A 134 -13.35 20.92 -3.77
CA SER A 134 -14.29 20.64 -4.86
C SER A 134 -13.99 19.29 -5.52
N PHE A 135 -15.04 18.49 -5.72
CA PHE A 135 -14.92 17.24 -6.46
C PHE A 135 -14.85 17.53 -7.96
N HIS A 136 -13.84 16.94 -8.61
CA HIS A 136 -13.65 17.09 -10.05
C HIS A 136 -13.66 15.70 -10.70
N PRO A 137 -14.14 15.57 -11.96
CA PRO A 137 -14.07 14.30 -12.69
C PRO A 137 -12.66 13.72 -12.79
N ARG A 138 -11.64 14.58 -12.72
CA ARG A 138 -10.21 14.24 -12.66
C ARG A 138 -9.86 13.30 -11.50
N MET A 139 -10.63 13.27 -10.42
CA MET A 139 -10.41 12.34 -9.30
C MET A 139 -10.57 10.87 -9.69
N LEU A 140 -11.32 10.55 -10.76
CA LEU A 140 -11.40 9.18 -11.31
C LEU A 140 -10.03 8.65 -11.73
N MET A 141 -9.11 9.54 -12.06
CA MET A 141 -7.74 9.20 -12.43
C MET A 141 -6.93 8.61 -11.28
N LEU A 142 -7.41 8.68 -10.03
CA LEU A 142 -6.83 7.98 -8.89
C LEU A 142 -6.85 6.46 -9.03
N ILE A 143 -7.66 5.89 -9.92
CA ILE A 143 -7.61 4.46 -10.23
C ILE A 143 -6.21 4.06 -10.71
N TYR A 144 -5.55 4.90 -11.53
CA TYR A 144 -4.22 4.63 -12.05
C TYR A 144 -3.14 4.48 -10.96
N PRO A 145 -2.90 5.46 -10.06
CA PRO A 145 -1.92 5.30 -8.99
C PRO A 145 -2.34 4.25 -7.97
N ILE A 146 -3.63 3.98 -7.76
CA ILE A 146 -4.08 2.88 -6.87
C ILE A 146 -3.64 1.52 -7.44
N LEU A 147 -3.86 1.29 -8.73
CA LEU A 147 -3.43 0.05 -9.38
C LEU A 147 -1.90 -0.05 -9.41
N GLY A 148 -1.20 1.04 -9.73
CA GLY A 148 0.27 1.06 -9.69
C GLY A 148 0.83 0.77 -8.29
N LEU A 149 0.20 1.32 -7.24
CA LEU A 149 0.58 1.08 -5.85
C LEU A 149 0.29 -0.36 -5.42
N LEU A 150 -0.83 -0.95 -5.86
CA LEU A 150 -1.12 -2.37 -5.65
C LEU A 150 -0.04 -3.25 -6.28
N LEU A 151 0.36 -2.99 -7.52
CA LEU A 151 1.42 -3.73 -8.21
C LEU A 151 2.78 -3.58 -7.53
N LEU A 152 3.12 -2.36 -7.09
CA LEU A 152 4.32 -2.09 -6.30
C LEU A 152 4.33 -2.93 -5.01
N CYS A 153 3.23 -2.92 -4.24
CA CYS A 153 3.09 -3.67 -3.01
C CYS A 153 3.18 -5.19 -3.23
N ILE A 154 2.61 -5.71 -4.32
CA ILE A 154 2.73 -7.11 -4.70
C ILE A 154 4.18 -7.47 -5.01
N GLY A 155 4.86 -6.65 -5.83
CA GLY A 155 6.26 -6.88 -6.21
C GLY A 155 7.20 -6.87 -5.00
N VAL A 156 7.13 -5.82 -4.18
CA VAL A 156 7.92 -5.71 -2.94
C VAL A 156 7.56 -6.83 -1.97
N GLY A 157 6.27 -7.14 -1.83
CA GLY A 157 5.81 -8.23 -0.98
C GLY A 157 6.39 -9.58 -1.38
N MET A 158 6.50 -9.87 -2.69
CA MET A 158 7.15 -11.08 -3.18
C MET A 158 8.63 -11.13 -2.81
N ILE A 159 9.37 -10.04 -3.01
CA ILE A 159 10.79 -9.98 -2.63
C ILE A 159 10.95 -10.25 -1.12
N LEU A 160 10.16 -9.56 -0.30
CA LEU A 160 10.21 -9.69 1.16
C LEU A 160 9.76 -11.05 1.64
N SER A 161 8.73 -11.63 1.05
CA SER A 161 8.24 -12.95 1.48
C SER A 161 9.25 -14.04 1.17
N ALA A 162 9.90 -13.99 0.00
CA ALA A 162 10.99 -14.90 -0.32
C ALA A 162 12.15 -14.72 0.67
N ALA A 163 12.60 -13.48 0.91
CA ALA A 163 13.68 -13.21 1.86
C ALA A 163 13.35 -13.68 3.28
N PHE A 164 12.11 -13.46 3.75
CA PHE A 164 11.67 -13.81 5.10
C PHE A 164 11.56 -15.33 5.33
N VAL A 165 11.29 -16.11 4.28
CA VAL A 165 11.32 -17.59 4.36
C VAL A 165 12.74 -18.09 4.67
N PHE A 166 13.76 -17.47 4.09
CA PHE A 166 15.17 -17.85 4.34
C PHE A 166 15.74 -17.19 5.59
N PHE A 167 15.38 -15.95 5.88
CA PHE A 167 15.95 -15.13 6.95
C PHE A 167 14.85 -14.43 7.76
N ARG A 168 14.61 -14.90 8.99
CA ARG A 168 13.54 -14.32 9.83
C ARG A 168 13.85 -12.89 10.32
N ASP A 169 15.12 -12.49 10.35
CA ASP A 169 15.52 -11.15 10.80
C ASP A 169 15.14 -10.04 9.84
N VAL A 170 14.78 -10.38 8.59
CA VAL A 170 14.23 -9.45 7.59
C VAL A 170 13.04 -8.67 8.15
N ARG A 171 12.24 -9.26 9.05
CA ARG A 171 11.13 -8.57 9.70
C ARG A 171 11.59 -7.33 10.47
N TYR A 172 12.62 -7.46 11.31
CA TYR A 172 13.12 -6.36 12.13
C TYR A 172 13.76 -5.29 11.26
N LEU A 173 14.59 -5.70 10.29
CA LEU A 173 15.22 -4.77 9.34
C LEU A 173 14.17 -3.98 8.56
N TYR A 174 13.10 -4.66 8.12
CA TYR A 174 12.02 -4.04 7.37
C TYR A 174 11.20 -3.04 8.21
N ASP A 175 11.01 -3.31 9.50
CA ASP A 175 10.34 -2.36 10.41
C ASP A 175 11.14 -1.06 10.57
N VAL A 176 12.47 -1.16 10.70
CA VAL A 176 13.37 0.01 10.71
C VAL A 176 13.33 0.74 9.38
N PHE A 177 13.40 0.01 8.26
CA PHE A 177 13.30 0.59 6.92
C PHE A 177 11.98 1.36 6.71
N LEU A 178 10.84 0.81 7.13
CA LEU A 178 9.55 1.49 7.03
C LEU A 178 9.46 2.74 7.89
N THR A 179 10.19 2.78 9.02
CA THR A 179 10.31 3.98 9.85
C THR A 179 11.07 5.06 9.09
N LEU A 180 12.25 4.72 8.56
CA LEU A 180 13.05 5.62 7.71
C LEU A 180 12.25 6.12 6.49
N LEU A 181 11.53 5.22 5.81
CA LEU A 181 10.68 5.53 4.66
C LEU A 181 9.58 6.55 5.02
N THR A 182 9.06 6.51 6.25
CA THR A 182 8.03 7.45 6.71
C THR A 182 8.54 8.89 6.68
N TYR A 183 9.76 9.10 7.19
CA TYR A 183 10.37 10.43 7.25
C TYR A 183 10.87 10.89 5.88
N LEU A 184 11.34 9.97 5.02
CA LEU A 184 11.75 10.28 3.65
C LEU A 184 10.58 10.54 2.69
N SER A 185 9.34 10.17 3.06
CA SER A 185 8.17 10.33 2.17
C SER A 185 7.51 11.71 2.24
N ALA A 186 8.17 12.71 2.85
CA ALA A 186 7.70 14.09 2.95
C ALA A 186 6.19 14.18 3.31
N ILE A 187 5.79 13.44 4.34
CA ILE A 187 4.38 13.41 4.78
C ILE A 187 4.05 14.73 5.47
N PHE A 188 4.94 15.19 6.36
CA PHE A 188 4.72 16.32 7.26
C PHE A 188 5.00 17.70 6.65
N TYR A 189 5.66 17.77 5.49
CA TYR A 189 6.09 19.04 4.91
C TYR A 189 5.97 19.01 3.38
N SER A 190 5.96 20.19 2.75
CA SER A 190 6.03 20.30 1.29
C SER A 190 7.48 20.26 0.80
N VAL A 191 7.71 19.54 -0.29
CA VAL A 191 9.02 19.50 -0.96
C VAL A 191 9.30 20.82 -1.70
N ASP A 192 8.29 21.66 -1.92
CA ASP A 192 8.45 22.97 -2.55
C ASP A 192 9.19 23.99 -1.67
N GLN A 193 9.39 23.70 -0.38
CA GLN A 193 10.19 24.54 0.51
C GLN A 193 11.70 24.51 0.17
N PHE A 194 12.16 23.49 -0.56
CA PHE A 194 13.55 23.39 -1.00
C PHE A 194 13.75 24.23 -2.26
N LYS A 195 14.58 25.28 -2.15
CA LYS A 195 14.89 26.19 -3.27
C LYS A 195 15.63 25.51 -4.43
N GLU A 196 16.41 24.48 -4.13
CA GLU A 196 17.26 23.78 -5.09
C GLU A 196 16.49 22.67 -5.82
N PRO A 197 16.38 22.68 -7.16
CA PRO A 197 15.62 21.68 -7.92
C PRO A 197 16.09 20.23 -7.70
N TRP A 198 17.40 20.01 -7.63
CA TRP A 198 17.97 18.67 -7.44
C TRP A 198 17.53 18.03 -6.11
N LYS A 199 17.41 18.81 -5.03
CA LYS A 199 16.90 18.32 -3.73
C LYS A 199 15.46 17.86 -3.84
N ARG A 200 14.64 18.55 -4.65
CA ARG A 200 13.24 18.17 -4.89
C ARG A 200 13.14 16.88 -5.70
N GLU A 201 14.02 16.72 -6.68
CA GLU A 201 14.07 15.52 -7.55
C GLU A 201 14.55 14.28 -6.81
N MET A 202 15.44 14.40 -5.82
CA MET A 202 15.86 13.27 -5.00
C MET A 202 14.69 12.56 -4.30
N PHE A 203 13.64 13.28 -3.91
CA PHE A 203 12.45 12.66 -3.33
C PHE A 203 11.73 11.73 -4.32
N LEU A 204 11.87 11.95 -5.63
CA LEU A 204 11.28 11.10 -6.67
C LEU A 204 11.94 9.72 -6.75
N LEU A 205 13.14 9.54 -6.18
CA LEU A 205 13.79 8.23 -6.05
C LEU A 205 13.01 7.30 -5.12
N ASN A 206 12.23 7.86 -4.19
CA ASN A 206 11.37 7.10 -3.30
C ASN A 206 10.06 6.75 -4.03
N PRO A 207 9.82 5.47 -4.40
CA PRO A 207 8.63 5.09 -5.14
C PRO A 207 7.34 5.43 -4.39
N VAL A 208 7.32 5.30 -3.06
CA VAL A 208 6.13 5.60 -2.25
C VAL A 208 5.82 7.10 -2.26
N TYR A 209 6.85 7.95 -2.21
CA TYR A 209 6.67 9.40 -2.37
C TYR A 209 6.07 9.73 -3.74
N VAL A 210 6.49 9.03 -4.80
CA VAL A 210 5.93 9.26 -6.14
C VAL A 210 4.41 9.09 -6.13
N PHE A 211 3.91 8.00 -5.53
CA PHE A 211 2.47 7.77 -5.36
C PHE A 211 1.79 8.80 -4.44
N ILE A 212 2.42 9.17 -3.31
CA ILE A 212 1.88 10.20 -2.40
C ILE A 212 1.66 11.52 -3.12
N LYS A 213 2.69 12.00 -3.86
CA LYS A 213 2.60 13.25 -4.62
C LYS A 213 1.58 13.13 -5.75
N TYR A 214 1.44 11.97 -6.39
CA TYR A 214 0.38 11.74 -7.39
C TYR A 214 -1.02 11.97 -6.79
N PHE A 215 -1.30 11.41 -5.61
CA PHE A 215 -2.57 11.61 -4.90
C PHE A 215 -2.81 13.08 -4.56
N ARG A 216 -1.79 13.77 -4.05
CA ARG A 216 -1.87 15.19 -3.68
C ARG A 216 -2.18 16.09 -4.88
N VAL A 217 -1.51 15.88 -6.01
CA VAL A 217 -1.71 16.69 -7.23
C VAL A 217 -3.14 16.55 -7.78
N ILE A 218 -3.73 15.36 -7.70
CA ILE A 218 -5.09 15.15 -8.19
C ILE A 218 -6.14 15.71 -7.22
N VAL A 219 -5.99 15.44 -5.92
CA VAL A 219 -7.03 15.79 -4.94
C VAL A 219 -6.94 17.24 -4.49
N ILE A 220 -5.74 17.71 -4.18
CA ILE A 220 -5.52 19.06 -3.61
C ILE A 220 -5.34 20.07 -4.74
N ASP A 221 -4.45 19.82 -5.69
CA ASP A 221 -4.18 20.79 -6.77
C ASP A 221 -5.21 20.72 -7.91
N GLY A 222 -6.03 19.66 -7.95
CA GLY A 222 -7.01 19.45 -9.01
C GLY A 222 -6.39 19.28 -10.40
N LYS A 223 -5.13 18.88 -10.49
CA LYS A 223 -4.39 18.77 -11.76
C LYS A 223 -4.10 17.31 -12.11
N ILE A 224 -3.95 17.05 -13.40
CA ILE A 224 -3.44 15.77 -13.89
C ILE A 224 -1.90 15.84 -13.85
N PRO A 225 -1.21 14.86 -13.23
CA PRO A 225 0.25 14.82 -13.24
C PRO A 225 0.83 14.76 -14.67
N SER A 226 2.07 15.21 -14.85
CA SER A 226 2.72 15.17 -16.17
C SER A 226 2.89 13.74 -16.69
N LEU A 227 3.04 13.58 -18.01
CA LEU A 227 3.26 12.27 -18.62
C LEU A 227 4.54 11.59 -18.09
N ALA A 228 5.61 12.35 -17.88
CA ALA A 228 6.84 11.83 -17.27
C ALA A 228 6.57 11.22 -15.89
N TYR A 229 5.69 11.83 -15.11
CA TYR A 229 5.31 11.34 -13.79
C TYR A 229 4.49 10.04 -13.86
N HIS A 230 3.65 9.90 -14.87
CA HIS A 230 2.93 8.65 -15.14
C HIS A 230 3.85 7.50 -15.47
N LEU A 231 4.82 7.75 -16.35
CA LEU A 231 5.82 6.77 -16.76
C LEU A 231 6.69 6.38 -15.58
N LEU A 232 7.05 7.32 -14.70
CA LEU A 232 7.80 7.03 -13.49
C LEU A 232 7.01 6.12 -12.52
N CYS A 233 5.72 6.39 -12.29
CA CYS A 233 4.85 5.50 -11.51
C CYS A 233 4.78 4.09 -12.11
N LEU A 234 4.61 4.00 -13.43
CA LEU A 234 4.53 2.72 -14.13
C LEU A 234 5.85 1.95 -14.04
N PHE A 235 6.97 2.66 -14.22
CA PHE A 235 8.30 2.10 -14.11
C PHE A 235 8.50 1.45 -12.75
N TYR A 236 8.23 2.15 -11.64
CA TYR A 236 8.36 1.57 -10.31
C TYR A 236 7.44 0.37 -10.09
N ALA A 237 6.18 0.47 -10.48
CA ALA A 237 5.22 -0.62 -10.34
C ALA A 237 5.68 -1.89 -11.09
N LEU A 238 6.10 -1.75 -12.35
CA LEU A 238 6.55 -2.87 -13.18
C LEU A 238 7.92 -3.39 -12.78
N PHE A 239 8.85 -2.51 -12.40
CA PHE A 239 10.20 -2.86 -11.98
C PHE A 239 10.19 -3.79 -10.76
N PHE A 240 9.50 -3.39 -9.69
CA PHE A 240 9.41 -4.20 -8.48
C PHE A 240 8.59 -5.48 -8.71
N LEU A 241 7.54 -5.42 -9.54
CA LEU A 241 6.76 -6.60 -9.89
C LEU A 241 7.61 -7.62 -10.67
N ALA A 242 8.38 -7.17 -11.66
CA ALA A 242 9.26 -8.03 -12.46
C ALA A 242 10.33 -8.70 -11.59
N ILE A 243 10.99 -7.94 -10.71
CA ILE A 243 11.98 -8.47 -9.78
C ILE A 243 11.33 -9.48 -8.82
N GLY A 244 10.19 -9.12 -8.21
CA GLY A 244 9.46 -10.00 -7.30
C GLY A 244 9.03 -11.31 -7.96
N ALA A 245 8.50 -11.23 -9.18
CA ALA A 245 8.12 -12.41 -9.96
C ALA A 245 9.32 -13.28 -10.33
N HIS A 246 10.46 -12.67 -10.69
CA HIS A 246 11.70 -13.39 -10.97
C HIS A 246 12.21 -14.14 -9.73
N VAL A 247 12.26 -13.47 -8.57
CA VAL A 247 12.66 -14.07 -7.28
C VAL A 247 11.75 -15.25 -6.93
N TYR A 248 10.43 -15.10 -7.05
CA TYR A 248 9.47 -16.17 -6.79
C TYR A 248 9.65 -17.36 -7.73
N LYS A 249 9.86 -17.11 -9.03
CA LYS A 249 10.11 -18.17 -10.01
C LYS A 249 11.39 -18.94 -9.68
N LYS A 250 12.46 -18.25 -9.31
CA LYS A 250 13.75 -18.85 -8.98
C LYS A 250 13.72 -19.68 -7.70
N HIS A 251 13.07 -19.18 -6.64
CA HIS A 251 13.10 -19.81 -5.31
C HIS A 251 11.88 -20.68 -4.98
N ASN A 252 10.93 -20.86 -5.91
CA ASN A 252 9.68 -21.58 -5.65
C ASN A 252 9.90 -22.97 -5.02
N HIS A 253 10.84 -23.76 -5.52
CA HIS A 253 11.10 -25.11 -5.00
C HIS A 253 11.70 -25.11 -3.60
N GLN A 254 12.55 -24.12 -3.29
CA GLN A 254 13.24 -24.02 -2.01
C GLN A 254 12.29 -23.69 -0.86
N PHE A 255 11.20 -22.96 -1.11
CA PHE A 255 10.25 -22.58 -0.06
C PHE A 255 9.68 -23.76 0.74
N LEU A 256 9.56 -24.95 0.14
CA LEU A 256 9.06 -26.14 0.84
C LEU A 256 10.06 -26.74 1.83
N TYR A 257 11.36 -26.53 1.64
CA TYR A 257 12.41 -27.09 2.50
C TYR A 257 12.66 -26.26 3.77
N TYR A 258 12.34 -24.97 3.73
CA TYR A 258 12.60 -24.03 4.83
C TYR A 258 11.36 -23.70 5.69
N LEU A 259 10.21 -24.32 5.41
CA LEU A 259 8.90 -24.02 6.05
C LEU A 259 8.25 -25.21 6.74
#